data_AF-A0A6I7WWL1-F1
#
_entry.id   AF-A0A6I7WWL1-F1
#
_cell.length_a   1.000
_cell.length_b   1.000
_cell.length_c   1.000
_cell.angle_alpha   90.00
_cell.angle_beta   90.00
_cell.angle_gamma   90.00
#
_symmetry.space_group_name_H-M   'P 1'
#
loop_
_entity.id
_entity.type
_entity.pdbx_description
1 polymer ?
#
loop_
_entity_poly.entity_id
_entity_poly.type
_entity_poly.pdbx_seq_one_letter_code
_entity_poly.pdbx_strand_id
1 'polypeptide(L)'
;LWSMPDKSSAEAFLKQWCAEVENSKISAFMKFVKTVRSHWSGIIHFVETKITNGILEGINSKVQLAKRRARGYRNIDNFINMIYFLCGKLKFDYPLYFT
;
A
#
# COMPACT_ATOMS: atom_id res chain seq x y z
N LEU A 1 -5.05 18.31 0.34
CA LEU A 1 -5.71 17.00 0.07
C LEU A 1 -6.30 16.37 1.33
N TRP A 2 -5.51 16.06 2.36
CA TRP A 2 -5.94 15.28 3.55
C TRP A 2 -7.06 15.91 4.39
N SER A 3 -7.12 17.24 4.42
CA SER A 3 -8.14 18.02 5.15
C SER A 3 -9.21 18.63 4.24
N MET A 4 -9.32 18.19 2.98
CA MET A 4 -10.30 18.76 2.06
C MET A 4 -11.71 18.28 2.41
N PRO A 5 -12.73 19.17 2.31
CA PRO A 5 -14.09 18.85 2.73
C PRO A 5 -14.80 17.90 1.76
N ASP A 6 -14.51 17.99 0.46
CA ASP A 6 -15.17 17.22 -0.59
C ASP A 6 -14.23 16.89 -1.76
N LYS A 7 -14.67 15.98 -2.64
CA LYS A 7 -13.91 15.56 -3.82
C LYS A 7 -13.61 16.69 -4.79
N SER A 8 -14.53 17.64 -4.99
CA SER A 8 -14.36 18.74 -5.94
C SER A 8 -13.24 19.68 -5.47
N SER A 9 -13.24 20.04 -4.19
CA SER A 9 -12.16 20.81 -3.57
C SER A 9 -10.82 20.09 -3.66
N ALA A 10 -10.82 18.77 -3.43
CA ALA A 10 -9.64 17.93 -3.56
C ALA A 10 -9.10 17.86 -5.00
N GLU A 11 -9.99 17.73 -5.98
CA GLU A 11 -9.63 17.75 -7.39
C GLU A 11 -9.06 19.08 -7.83
N ALA A 12 -9.71 20.19 -7.46
CA ALA A 12 -9.24 21.53 -7.80
C ALA A 12 -7.83 21.77 -7.25
N PHE A 13 -7.63 21.46 -5.97
CA PHE A 13 -6.33 21.54 -5.32
C PHE A 13 -5.27 20.69 -6.04
N LEU A 14 -5.57 19.42 -6.32
CA LEU A 14 -4.60 18.52 -6.94
C LEU A 14 -4.29 18.90 -8.39
N LYS A 15 -5.29 19.42 -9.14
CA LYS A 15 -5.10 19.94 -10.51
C LYS A 15 -4.17 21.15 -10.50
N GLN A 16 -4.42 22.11 -9.61
CA GLN A 16 -3.57 23.29 -9.46
C GLN A 16 -2.14 22.89 -9.11
N TRP A 17 -1.97 22.03 -8.10
CA TRP A 17 -0.66 21.57 -7.68
C TRP A 17 0.11 20.85 -8.81
N CYS A 18 -0.56 19.99 -9.59
CA CYS A 18 0.07 19.35 -10.75
C CYS A 18 0.55 20.37 -11.79
N ALA A 19 -0.22 21.44 -12.05
CA ALA A 19 0.18 22.49 -12.98
C ALA A 19 1.39 23.29 -12.48
N GLU A 20 1.43 23.63 -11.19
CA GLU A 20 2.59 24.31 -10.57
C GLU A 20 3.86 23.45 -10.67
N VAL A 21 3.74 22.15 -10.42
CA VAL A 21 4.85 21.20 -10.52
C VAL A 21 5.34 21.05 -11.96
N GLU A 22 4.44 20.97 -12.94
CA GLU A 22 4.80 20.93 -14.36
C GLU A 22 5.54 22.21 -14.78
N ASN A 23 5.13 23.37 -14.26
CA ASN A 23 5.79 24.66 -14.48
C ASN A 23 7.19 24.74 -13.85
N SER A 24 7.48 23.99 -12.79
CA SER A 24 8.81 23.94 -12.17
C SER A 24 9.90 23.33 -13.07
N LYS A 25 9.50 22.57 -14.12
CA LYS A 25 10.38 21.87 -15.08
C LYS A 25 11.39 20.90 -14.45
N ILE A 26 11.16 20.46 -13.21
CA ILE A 26 12.00 19.44 -12.56
C ILE A 26 11.58 18.06 -13.07
N SER A 27 12.48 17.38 -13.79
CA SER A 27 12.19 16.09 -14.46
C SER A 27 11.66 15.01 -13.52
N ALA A 28 12.22 14.90 -12.32
CA ALA A 28 11.78 13.97 -11.30
C ALA A 28 10.32 14.22 -10.89
N PHE A 29 9.93 15.48 -10.72
CA PHE A 29 8.57 15.83 -10.33
C PHE A 29 7.57 15.70 -11.47
N MET A 30 7.96 15.98 -12.72
CA MET A 30 7.11 15.69 -13.88
C MET A 30 6.79 14.19 -13.99
N LYS A 31 7.78 13.32 -13.71
CA LYS A 31 7.54 11.86 -13.65
C LYS A 31 6.57 11.51 -12.52
N PHE A 32 6.71 12.12 -11.35
CA PHE A 32 5.80 11.90 -10.24
C PHE A 32 4.37 12.37 -10.54
N VAL A 33 4.19 13.52 -11.19
CA VAL A 33 2.87 14.01 -11.62
C VAL A 33 2.20 13.04 -12.58
N LYS A 34 2.93 12.41 -13.50
CA LYS A 34 2.37 11.35 -14.36
C LYS A 34 1.80 10.19 -13.53
N THR A 35 2.51 9.76 -12.49
CA THR A 35 2.01 8.73 -11.55
C THR A 35 0.79 9.20 -10.76
N VAL A 36 0.78 10.46 -10.29
CA VAL A 36 -0.39 11.03 -9.61
C VAL A 36 -1.61 11.02 -10.53
N ARG A 37 -1.44 11.43 -11.80
CA ARG A 37 -2.51 11.41 -12.81
C ARG A 37 -2.98 9.99 -13.13
N SER A 38 -2.10 8.98 -13.15
CA SER A 38 -2.52 7.58 -13.38
C SER A 38 -3.31 6.98 -12.22
N HIS A 39 -3.10 7.48 -11.00
CA HIS A 39 -3.81 7.03 -9.79
C HIS A 39 -4.87 8.03 -9.30
N TRP A 40 -5.31 8.95 -10.16
CA TRP A 40 -6.18 10.07 -9.81
C TRP A 40 -7.43 9.66 -9.03
N SER A 41 -8.15 8.64 -9.53
CA SER A 41 -9.39 8.18 -8.92
C SER A 41 -9.20 7.72 -7.47
N GLY A 42 -8.18 6.92 -7.19
CA GLY A 42 -7.88 6.45 -5.84
C GLY A 42 -7.49 7.59 -4.88
N ILE A 43 -6.68 8.54 -5.38
CA ILE A 43 -6.22 9.70 -4.60
C ILE A 43 -7.40 10.61 -4.22
N ILE A 44 -8.33 10.86 -5.14
CA ILE A 44 -9.53 11.67 -4.86
C ILE A 44 -10.51 10.90 -3.96
N HIS A 45 -10.70 9.60 -4.21
CA HIS A 45 -11.61 8.78 -3.42
C HIS A 45 -11.18 8.60 -1.96
N PHE A 46 -9.90 8.77 -1.66
CA PHE A 46 -9.40 8.83 -0.29
C PHE A 46 -10.13 9.89 0.56
N VAL A 47 -10.53 11.02 -0.02
CA VAL A 47 -11.12 12.14 0.73
C VAL A 47 -12.41 11.74 1.43
N GLU A 48 -13.22 10.88 0.80
CA GLU A 48 -14.45 10.34 1.38
C GLU A 48 -14.20 9.05 2.17
N THR A 49 -13.49 8.09 1.57
CA THR A 49 -13.40 6.74 2.14
C THR A 49 -12.41 6.62 3.28
N LYS A 50 -11.41 7.51 3.34
CA LYS A 50 -10.26 7.44 4.24
C LYS A 50 -9.52 6.09 4.20
N ILE A 51 -9.72 5.29 3.14
CA ILE A 51 -9.04 4.00 2.97
C ILE A 51 -7.57 4.27 2.67
N THR A 52 -6.69 3.81 3.54
CA THR A 52 -5.24 3.93 3.38
C THR A 52 -4.62 2.60 2.94
N ASN A 53 -3.45 2.66 2.32
CA ASN A 53 -2.64 1.47 2.02
C ASN A 53 -2.00 0.83 3.27
N GLY A 54 -2.21 1.35 4.48
CA GLY A 54 -1.51 0.90 5.68
C GLY A 54 -1.72 -0.58 6.00
N ILE A 55 -2.93 -1.12 5.76
CA ILE A 55 -3.18 -2.56 5.93
C ILE A 55 -2.37 -3.39 4.92
N LEU A 56 -2.34 -2.97 3.65
CA LEU A 56 -1.60 -3.65 2.60
C LEU A 56 -0.08 -3.58 2.85
N GLU A 57 0.42 -2.44 3.32
CA GLU A 57 1.82 -2.25 3.71
C GLU A 57 2.21 -3.13 4.91
N GLY A 58 1.31 -3.27 5.88
CA GLY A 58 1.50 -4.17 7.02
C GLY A 58 1.60 -5.64 6.58
N ILE A 59 0.73 -6.08 5.66
CA ILE A 59 0.79 -7.42 5.07
C ILE A 59 2.09 -7.61 4.28
N ASN A 60 2.44 -6.66 3.40
CA ASN A 60 3.66 -6.74 2.60
C ASN A 60 4.92 -6.81 3.50
N SER A 61 4.94 -6.06 4.60
CA SER A 61 6.03 -6.10 5.57
C SER A 61 6.17 -7.48 6.21
N LYS A 62 5.06 -8.15 6.57
CA LYS A 62 5.08 -9.54 7.08
C LYS A 62 5.61 -10.52 6.04
N VAL A 63 5.17 -10.39 4.79
CA VAL A 63 5.64 -11.23 3.66
C VAL A 63 7.15 -11.08 3.44
N GLN A 64 7.64 -9.84 3.39
CA GLN A 64 9.08 -9.56 3.24
C GLN A 64 9.89 -10.04 4.44
N LEU A 65 9.33 -9.96 5.65
CA LEU A 65 9.96 -10.50 6.86
C LEU A 65 10.06 -12.02 6.82
N ALA A 66 9.01 -12.71 6.37
CA ALA A 66 9.03 -14.17 6.18
C ALA A 66 10.14 -14.58 5.22
N LYS A 67 10.24 -13.92 4.06
CA LYS A 67 11.32 -14.14 3.08
C LYS A 67 12.71 -13.92 3.67
N ARG A 68 12.91 -12.81 4.41
CA ARG A 68 14.19 -12.48 5.06
C ARG A 68 14.60 -13.51 6.11
N ARG A 69 13.66 -13.95 6.96
CA ARG A 69 13.94 -14.96 8.01
C ARG A 69 14.39 -16.30 7.43
N ALA A 70 13.79 -16.73 6.33
CA ALA A 70 14.19 -17.96 5.64
C ALA A 70 15.46 -17.81 4.79
N ARG A 71 15.97 -16.57 4.59
CA ARG A 71 17.03 -16.24 3.62
C ARG A 71 16.66 -16.66 2.19
N GLY A 72 15.38 -16.50 1.86
CA GLY A 72 14.79 -16.98 0.62
C GLY A 72 14.13 -18.36 0.77
N TYR A 73 13.20 -18.65 -0.15
CA TYR A 73 12.53 -19.94 -0.23
C TYR A 73 12.90 -20.60 -1.54
N ARG A 74 13.33 -21.86 -1.49
CA ARG A 74 13.63 -22.65 -2.69
C ARG A 74 12.36 -23.10 -3.42
N ASN A 75 11.31 -23.41 -2.66
CA ASN A 75 9.99 -23.76 -3.19
C ASN A 75 9.00 -22.62 -2.91
N ILE A 76 8.32 -22.14 -3.96
CA ILE A 76 7.32 -21.07 -3.86
C ILE A 76 6.08 -21.48 -3.06
N ASP A 77 5.67 -22.75 -3.13
CA ASP A 77 4.51 -23.25 -2.39
C ASP A 77 4.75 -23.17 -0.89
N ASN A 78 5.97 -23.49 -0.44
CA ASN A 78 6.37 -23.33 0.96
C ASN A 78 6.36 -21.85 1.40
N PHE A 79 6.72 -20.94 0.49
CA PHE A 79 6.64 -19.50 0.77
C PHE A 79 5.19 -19.05 0.91
N ILE A 80 4.32 -19.45 -0.02
CA ILE A 80 2.88 -19.14 0.00
C ILE A 80 2.23 -19.70 1.27
N ASN A 81 2.49 -20.96 1.62
CA ASN A 81 1.99 -21.59 2.85
C ASN A 81 2.43 -20.82 4.09
N MET A 82 3.68 -20.36 4.14
CA MET A 82 4.16 -19.54 5.26
C MET A 82 3.46 -18.18 5.33
N ILE A 83 3.15 -17.55 4.19
CA ILE A 83 2.39 -16.30 4.16
C ILE A 83 0.98 -16.53 4.73
N TYR A 84 0.29 -17.59 4.30
CA TYR A 84 -1.02 -17.96 4.86
C TYR A 84 -0.94 -18.23 6.36
N PHE A 85 0.08 -18.96 6.81
CA PHE A 85 0.29 -19.23 8.22
C PHE A 85 0.47 -17.95 9.04
N LEU A 86 1.30 -17.01 8.58
CA LEU A 86 1.62 -15.77 9.32
C LEU A 86 0.52 -14.70 9.25
N CYS A 87 -0.21 -14.63 8.13
CA CYS A 87 -1.20 -13.58 7.89
C CYS A 87 -2.64 -14.04 8.15
N GLY A 88 -2.92 -15.34 8.07
CA GLY A 88 -4.27 -15.91 8.10
C GLY A 88 -4.94 -15.95 9.47
N LYS A 89 -4.25 -15.54 10.55
CA LYS A 89 -4.75 -15.59 11.94
C LYS A 89 -5.39 -16.95 12.28
N LEU A 90 -4.75 -18.03 11.83
CA LEU A 90 -5.23 -19.39 12.06
C LEU A 90 -5.29 -19.66 13.55
N LYS A 91 -6.46 -20.11 14.04
CA LYS A 91 -6.62 -20.59 15.40
C LYS A 91 -6.27 -22.07 15.39
N PHE A 92 -5.28 -22.45 16.18
CA PHE A 92 -4.97 -23.84 16.37
C PHE A 92 -5.39 -24.23 17.78
N ASP A 93 -6.43 -25.05 17.89
CA ASP A 93 -6.84 -25.68 19.13
C ASP A 93 -5.94 -26.90 19.37
N TYR A 94 -4.74 -26.67 19.90
CA TYR A 94 -3.83 -27.74 20.28
C TYR A 94 -4.02 -28.10 21.76
N PRO A 95 -4.11 -29.39 22.14
CA PRO A 95 -3.62 -29.77 23.45
C PRO A 95 -2.09 -29.85 23.43
N LEU A 96 -1.44 -29.23 24.42
CA LEU A 96 -0.01 -29.34 24.68
C LEU A 96 0.27 -30.71 25.33
N TYR A 97 0.13 -31.80 24.59
CA TYR A 97 0.71 -33.06 25.05
C TYR A 97 2.18 -33.07 24.65
N PHE A 98 3.01 -32.61 25.57
CA PHE A 98 4.44 -32.91 25.56
C PHE A 98 4.59 -34.39 25.92
N THR A 99 4.90 -35.22 24.93
CA THR A 99 5.56 -36.52 25.14
C THR A 99 7.03 -36.38 24.81
#